data_AF-A0A9E4H6F0-F1
#
_entry.id   AF-A0A9E4H6F0-F1
#
_cell.length_a   1.000
_cell.length_b   1.000
_cell.length_c   1.000
_cell.angle_alpha   90.00
_cell.angle_beta   90.00
_cell.angle_gamma   90.00
#
_symmetry.space_group_name_H-M   'P 1'
#
loop_
_entity.id
_entity.type
_entity.pdbx_description
1 polymer ?
#
loop_
_entity_poly.entity_id
_entity_poly.type
_entity_poly.pdbx_seq_one_letter_code
_entity_poly.pdbx_strand_id
1 'polypeptide(L)' 'MAKQRVRFTFSSDLVKEPIIYRLGRDFDVVTNIRRADVRTDVGWVVLELEGSEEDIQQGLAWVSDTGVRVDPIAGDVIEG' A
#
# COMPACT_ATOMS: atom_id res chain seq x y z
N MET A 1 14.53 -7.74 -6.37
CA MET A 1 13.29 -7.02 -6.06
C MET A 1 13.20 -6.86 -4.56
N ALA A 2 12.99 -5.65 -4.07
CA ALA A 2 12.76 -5.38 -2.66
C ALA A 2 11.32 -5.77 -2.28
N LYS A 3 11.11 -6.13 -1.02
CA LYS A 3 9.78 -6.40 -0.46
C LYS A 3 9.55 -5.54 0.77
N GLN A 4 8.38 -4.91 0.87
CA GLN A 4 8.02 -4.08 2.00
C GLN A 4 6.56 -4.30 2.39
N ARG A 5 6.29 -4.37 3.69
CA ARG A 5 4.91 -4.46 4.20
C ARG A 5 4.46 -3.16 4.81
N VAL A 6 3.26 -2.75 4.40
CA VAL A 6 2.67 -1.47 4.77
C VAL A 6 1.19 -1.66 5.06
N ARG A 7 0.69 -0.85 5.99
CA ARG A 7 -0.74 -0.68 6.21
C ARG A 7 -1.18 0.60 5.54
N PHE A 8 -2.14 0.52 4.63
CA PHE A 8 -2.87 1.67 4.14
C PHE A 8 -4.17 1.80 4.92
N THR A 9 -4.48 3.01 5.38
CA THR A 9 -5.75 3.34 6.02
C THR A 9 -6.44 4.43 5.19
N PHE A 10 -7.62 4.10 4.68
CA PHE A 10 -8.43 4.95 3.81
C PHE A 10 -9.55 5.61 4.62
N SER A 11 -9.79 6.90 4.36
CA SER A 11 -11.01 7.58 4.77
C SER A 11 -12.21 7.12 3.92
N SER A 12 -13.43 7.50 4.36
CA SER A 12 -14.68 7.19 3.66
C SER A 12 -14.70 7.59 2.19
N ASP A 13 -14.03 8.68 1.86
CA ASP A 13 -14.05 9.23 0.51
C ASP A 13 -13.03 8.53 -0.38
N LEU A 14 -11.87 8.15 0.20
CA LEU A 14 -10.78 7.51 -0.53
C LEU A 14 -10.99 6.01 -0.75
N VAL A 15 -11.87 5.34 0.01
CA VAL A 15 -12.15 3.90 -0.15
C VAL A 15 -12.74 3.55 -1.54
N LYS A 16 -13.32 4.55 -2.23
CA LYS A 16 -13.90 4.39 -3.57
C LYS A 16 -12.88 4.61 -4.69
N GLU A 17 -11.69 5.12 -4.37
CA GLU A 17 -10.65 5.43 -5.34
C GLU A 17 -9.76 4.20 -5.62
N PRO A 18 -9.35 3.97 -6.88
CA PRO A 18 -8.57 2.79 -7.26
C PRO A 18 -7.08 2.95 -6.95
N ILE A 19 -6.73 3.39 -5.74
CA ILE A 19 -5.37 3.81 -5.37
C ILE A 19 -4.39 2.63 -5.46
N ILE A 20 -4.76 1.46 -4.94
CA ILE A 20 -3.90 0.26 -4.99
C ILE A 20 -3.65 -0.19 -6.44
N TYR A 21 -4.66 -0.07 -7.29
CA TYR A 21 -4.51 -0.39 -8.72
C TYR A 21 -3.56 0.58 -9.43
N ARG A 22 -3.72 1.89 -9.18
CA ARG A 22 -2.83 2.92 -9.74
C ARG A 22 -1.40 2.78 -9.24
N LEU A 23 -1.21 2.43 -7.97
CA LEU A 23 0.12 2.14 -7.42
C LEU A 23 0.85 1.09 -8.26
N GLY A 24 0.21 -0.05 -8.55
CA GLY A 24 0.88 -1.08 -9.34
C GLY A 24 1.00 -0.78 -10.83
N ARG A 25 0.08 0.02 -11.39
CA ARG A 25 0.11 0.40 -12.79
C ARG A 25 1.13 1.50 -13.10
N ASP A 26 1.22 2.50 -12.24
CA ASP A 26 1.93 3.75 -12.52
C ASP A 26 3.37 3.73 -11.98
N PHE A 27 3.69 2.84 -11.04
CA PHE A 27 5.00 2.73 -10.38
C PHE A 27 5.65 1.34 -10.49
N ASP A 28 5.14 0.43 -11.34
CA ASP A 28 5.68 -0.94 -11.49
C ASP A 28 5.81 -1.73 -10.16
N VAL A 29 4.91 -1.46 -9.21
CA VAL A 29 4.87 -2.13 -7.90
C VAL A 29 3.85 -3.27 -7.91
N VAL A 30 4.29 -4.50 -7.70
CA VAL A 30 3.39 -5.62 -7.46
C VAL A 30 2.81 -5.51 -6.05
N THR A 31 1.47 -5.51 -5.95
CA THR A 31 0.77 -5.42 -4.67
C THR A 31 0.11 -6.75 -4.31
N ASN A 32 0.36 -7.26 -3.10
CA ASN A 32 -0.30 -8.45 -2.57
C ASN A 32 -1.05 -8.14 -1.27
N ILE A 33 -2.35 -8.41 -1.22
CA ILE A 33 -3.18 -8.18 -0.03
C ILE A 33 -2.95 -9.30 0.98
N ARG A 34 -2.41 -8.93 2.15
CA ARG A 34 -2.19 -9.87 3.26
C ARG A 34 -3.38 -9.92 4.20
N ARG A 35 -3.97 -8.76 4.51
CA ARG A 35 -5.18 -8.61 5.34
C ARG A 35 -5.93 -7.35 4.93
N ALA A 36 -7.25 -7.33 5.08
CA ALA A 36 -8.06 -6.14 4.89
C ALA A 36 -9.30 -6.18 5.78
N ASP A 37 -9.75 -5.01 6.23
CA ASP A 37 -11.09 -4.77 6.76
C ASP A 37 -11.60 -3.51 6.06
N VAL A 38 -12.63 -3.66 5.24
CA VAL A 38 -13.20 -2.57 4.43
C VAL A 38 -14.66 -2.43 4.83
N ARG A 39 -15.01 -1.27 5.38
CA ARG A 39 -16.37 -0.90 5.76
C ARG A 39 -16.83 0.30 4.94
N THR A 40 -18.09 0.67 5.11
CA THR A 40 -18.73 1.74 4.35
C THR A 40 -18.08 3.11 4.57
N ASP A 41 -17.51 3.33 5.76
CA ASP A 41 -17.00 4.62 6.25
C ASP A 41 -15.48 4.66 6.46
N VAL A 42 -14.85 3.51 6.74
CA VAL A 42 -13.41 3.41 6.93
C VAL A 42 -12.93 2.05 6.48
N GLY A 43 -11.74 2.00 5.90
CA GLY A 43 -11.12 0.75 5.48
C GLY A 43 -9.62 0.77 5.70
N TRP A 44 -9.06 -0.38 6.00
CA TRP A 44 -7.62 -0.56 5.99
C TRP A 44 -7.24 -1.85 5.29
N VAL A 45 -6.04 -1.85 4.71
CA VAL A 45 -5.44 -2.99 4.05
C VAL A 45 -3.97 -3.08 4.47
N VAL A 46 -3.51 -4.30 4.70
CA VAL A 46 -2.10 -4.61 4.82
C VAL A 46 -1.65 -5.21 3.50
N LEU A 47 -0.71 -4.53 2.87
CA LEU A 47 -0.12 -4.93 1.60
C LEU A 47 1.32 -5.38 1.81
N GLU A 48 1.71 -6.40 1.07
CA GLU A 48 3.11 -6.61 0.71
C GLU A 48 3.34 -6.04 -0.69
N LEU A 49 4.32 -5.15 -0.79
CA LEU A 49 4.76 -4.52 -2.01
C LEU A 49 6.04 -5.20 -2.48
N GLU A 50 6.13 -5.49 -3.77
CA GLU A 50 7.32 -6.03 -4.41
C GLU A 50 7.66 -5.19 -5.65
N GLY A 51 8.91 -4.75 -5.77
CA GLY A 51 9.33 -3.76 -6.76
C GLY A 51 10.83 -3.47 -6.67
N SER A 52 11.31 -2.47 -7.42
CA SER A 52 12.58 -1.83 -7.06
C SER A 52 12.39 -0.98 -5.80
N GLU A 53 13.47 -0.74 -5.05
CA GLU A 53 13.38 0.09 -3.84
C GLU A 53 12.96 1.54 -4.18
N GLU A 54 13.42 2.06 -5.31
CA GLU A 54 13.05 3.37 -5.84
C GLU A 54 11.56 3.45 -6.19
N ASP A 55 11.04 2.47 -6.92
CA ASP A 55 9.63 2.40 -7.32
C ASP A 55 8.69 2.30 -6.12
N ILE A 56 9.06 1.47 -5.14
CA ILE A 56 8.30 1.37 -3.88
C ILE A 56 8.29 2.71 -3.15
N GLN A 57 9.44 3.39 -3.04
CA GLN A 57 9.52 4.68 -2.35
C GLN A 57 8.71 5.76 -3.06
N GLN A 58 8.82 5.86 -4.39
CA GLN A 58 8.04 6.81 -5.19
C GLN A 58 6.53 6.54 -5.09
N GLY A 59 6.13 5.27 -5.21
CA GLY A 59 4.74 4.86 -5.09
C GLY A 59 4.16 5.13 -3.70
N LEU A 60 4.91 4.87 -2.62
CA LEU A 60 4.47 5.16 -1.25
C LEU A 60 4.37 6.67 -0.97
N ALA A 61 5.27 7.47 -1.52
CA ALA A 61 5.18 8.93 -1.45
C ALA A 61 3.90 9.42 -2.13
N TRP A 62 3.64 8.95 -3.35
CA TRP A 62 2.41 9.27 -4.08
C TRP A 62 1.14 8.85 -3.33
N VAL A 63 1.09 7.64 -2.78
CA VAL A 63 -0.06 7.19 -1.97
C VAL A 63 -0.27 8.12 -0.77
N SER A 64 0.80 8.52 -0.09
CA SER A 64 0.69 9.47 1.04
C SER A 64 0.14 10.83 0.60
N ASP A 65 0.55 11.34 -0.56
CA ASP A 65 0.06 12.60 -1.14
C ASP A 65 -1.42 12.54 -1.54
N THR A 66 -1.97 11.36 -1.82
CA THR A 66 -3.43 11.20 -2.02
C THR A 66 -4.25 11.36 -0.75
N GLY A 67 -3.61 11.46 0.42
CA GLY A 67 -4.24 11.53 1.73
C GLY A 67 -4.48 10.17 2.39
N VAL A 68 -4.06 9.07 1.75
CA VAL A 68 -4.06 7.75 2.39
C VAL A 68 -2.96 7.70 3.45
N ARG A 69 -3.32 7.29 4.66
CA ARG A 69 -2.33 7.09 5.72
C ARG A 69 -1.56 5.80 5.45
N VAL A 70 -0.24 5.91 5.37
CA VAL A 70 0.69 4.80 5.20
C VAL A 70 1.46 4.59 6.50
N ASP A 71 1.31 3.43 7.13
CA ASP A 71 2.11 3.03 8.29
C ASP A 71 2.99 1.81 7.91
N PRO A 72 4.32 1.87 8.09
CA PRO A 72 5.16 0.71 7.90
C PRO A 72 4.82 -0.36 8.95
N ILE A 73 4.80 -1.62 8.54
CA ILE A 73 4.62 -2.73 9.48
C ILE A 73 6.00 -3.28 9.79
N ALA A 74 6.51 -2.92 10.97
CA ALA A 74 7.73 -3.52 11.49
C ALA A 74 7.50 -5.01 11.75
N GLY A 75 8.37 -5.86 11.20
CA GLY A 75 8.42 -7.28 11.55
C GLY A 75 7.92 -8.25 10.49
N ASP A 76 8.23 -8.05 9.21
CA ASP A 76 8.40 -9.22 8.34
C ASP A 76 9.57 -9.02 7.36
N VAL A 77 10.75 -8.84 7.94
CA VAL A 77 11.97 -9.41 7.34
C VAL A 77 11.81 -10.91 7.53
N ILE A 78 11.09 -11.57 6.62
CA ILE A 78 11.25 -13.01 6.48
C ILE A 78 12.56 -13.18 5.72
N GLU A 79 13.64 -13.41 6.46
CA GLU A 79 14.72 -14.23 5.91
C GLU A 79 14.09 -15.57 5.47
N GLY A 80 14.13 -15.82 4.17
CA GLY A 80 13.61 -17.02 3.53
C GLY A 80 13.90 -17.02 2.05
#